data_AF-A0A224XMY3-F1
#
_entry.id   AF-A0A224XMY3-F1
#
_cell.length_a   1.000
_cell.length_b   1.000
_cell.length_c   1.000
_cell.angle_alpha   90.00
_cell.angle_beta   90.00
_cell.angle_gamma   90.00
#
_symmetry.space_group_name_H-M   'P 1'
#
loop_
_entity.id
_entity.type
_entity.pdbx_description
1 polymer ?
#
loop_
_entity_poly.entity_id
_entity_poly.type
_entity_poly.pdbx_seq_one_letter_code
_entity_poly.pdbx_strand_id
1 'polypeptide(L)'
;LLGLDPTIIFYMGQNKSHDLDPTDALFVDVIHTGAGILGQWGPNGHADFYVNGGTSQPGCFSTSLIKTLSCDHTKVTPYFIESINSKKGFWAVPCTNRISYNLGLCNPPSDKHYVLMGEHVSHKARGVFYLSTNADKPYALGFPGGRRPPFIP
;
A
#
# COMPACT_ATOMS: atom_id res chain seq x y z
N LEU A 1 -14.56 -0.22 0.43
CA LEU A 1 -14.26 -0.83 -0.88
C LEU A 1 -12.75 -0.84 -1.00
N LEU A 2 -12.17 -1.98 -1.35
CA LEU A 2 -10.73 -2.16 -1.40
C LEU A 2 -10.26 -2.27 -2.86
N GLY A 3 -9.30 -1.42 -3.24
CA GLY A 3 -8.60 -1.50 -4.52
C GLY A 3 -7.26 -2.22 -4.37
N LEU A 4 -7.11 -3.36 -5.03
CA LEU A 4 -5.84 -4.12 -5.04
C LEU A 4 -5.10 -3.84 -6.35
N ASP A 5 -4.10 -2.97 -6.28
CA ASP A 5 -3.30 -2.46 -7.40
C ASP A 5 -4.13 -2.17 -8.67
N PRO A 6 -5.11 -1.22 -8.60
CA PRO A 6 -6.01 -0.95 -9.72
C PRO A 6 -5.26 -0.69 -11.02
N THR A 7 -5.67 -1.31 -12.12
CA THR A 7 -4.88 -1.28 -13.36
C THR A 7 -4.86 0.10 -14.00
N ILE A 8 -3.71 0.50 -14.52
CA ILE A 8 -3.55 1.74 -15.31
C ILE A 8 -4.01 1.57 -16.76
N ILE A 9 -4.08 0.32 -17.25
CA ILE A 9 -4.43 0.04 -18.64
C ILE A 9 -5.89 0.41 -18.87
N PHE A 10 -6.15 1.33 -19.81
CA PHE A 10 -7.45 1.96 -20.10
C PHE A 10 -7.96 3.00 -19.09
N TYR A 11 -7.26 3.19 -17.95
CA TYR A 11 -7.67 4.07 -16.85
C TYR A 11 -6.57 5.10 -16.49
N MET A 12 -5.89 5.65 -17.51
CA MET A 12 -4.78 6.63 -17.34
C MET A 12 -5.25 8.08 -17.14
N GLY A 13 -6.45 8.41 -17.59
CA GLY A 13 -7.03 9.74 -17.38
C GLY A 13 -7.85 9.68 -16.11
N GLN A 14 -7.66 10.65 -15.20
CA GLN A 14 -8.41 10.84 -13.95
C GLN A 14 -9.92 11.06 -14.18
N ASN A 15 -10.55 10.16 -14.91
CA ASN A 15 -11.94 10.18 -15.28
C ASN A 15 -12.67 9.41 -14.20
N LYS A 16 -13.09 10.15 -13.17
CA LYS A 16 -13.83 9.64 -12.02
C LYS A 16 -15.05 8.79 -12.39
N SER A 17 -15.62 8.96 -13.58
CA SER A 17 -16.75 8.14 -14.02
C SER A 17 -16.36 6.69 -14.41
N HIS A 18 -15.08 6.40 -14.58
CA HIS A 18 -14.57 5.10 -15.04
C HIS A 18 -13.50 4.51 -14.12
N ASP A 19 -12.75 5.35 -13.43
CA ASP A 19 -11.70 4.93 -12.50
C ASP A 19 -12.27 4.72 -11.11
N LEU A 20 -11.65 3.84 -10.32
CA LEU A 20 -11.91 3.78 -8.88
C LEU A 20 -11.62 5.14 -8.25
N ASP A 21 -12.57 5.69 -7.50
CA ASP A 21 -12.40 6.93 -6.78
C ASP A 21 -13.09 6.93 -5.40
N PRO A 22 -12.77 7.89 -4.50
CA PRO A 22 -13.34 7.93 -3.15
C PRO A 22 -14.87 8.00 -3.08
N THR A 23 -15.56 8.42 -4.15
CA THR A 23 -17.02 8.51 -4.19
C THR A 23 -17.73 7.17 -4.40
N ASP A 24 -17.01 6.11 -4.78
CA ASP A 24 -17.57 4.79 -5.05
C ASP A 24 -18.04 4.03 -3.78
N ALA A 25 -17.60 4.46 -2.59
CA ALA A 25 -18.03 3.88 -1.32
C ALA A 25 -17.83 4.83 -0.14
N LEU A 26 -18.42 4.50 1.01
CA LEU A 26 -18.25 5.26 2.27
C LEU A 26 -16.78 5.35 2.72
N PHE A 27 -15.98 4.36 2.35
CA PHE A 27 -14.55 4.32 2.57
C PHE A 27 -13.93 3.48 1.44
N VAL A 28 -12.82 3.99 0.89
CA VAL A 28 -12.08 3.37 -0.20
C VAL A 28 -10.62 3.35 0.22
N ASP A 29 -10.04 2.17 0.38
CA ASP A 29 -8.61 2.01 0.58
C ASP A 29 -7.99 1.32 -0.62
N VAL A 30 -6.79 1.76 -1.01
CA VAL A 30 -6.12 1.26 -2.21
C VAL A 30 -4.70 0.83 -1.84
N ILE A 31 -4.29 -0.35 -2.28
CA ILE A 31 -2.94 -0.87 -2.07
C ILE A 31 -2.23 -0.91 -3.42
N HIS A 32 -1.14 -0.17 -3.53
CA HIS A 32 -0.32 -0.01 -4.72
C HIS A 32 0.97 -0.84 -4.60
N THR A 33 1.18 -1.76 -5.55
CA THR A 33 2.38 -2.60 -5.63
C THR A 33 3.08 -2.55 -6.99
N GLY A 34 2.35 -2.21 -8.06
CA GLY A 34 2.85 -2.06 -9.44
C GLY A 34 2.54 -0.69 -10.04
N ALA A 35 2.41 0.34 -9.20
CA ALA A 35 2.03 1.70 -9.58
C ALA A 35 2.96 2.33 -10.63
N GLY A 36 2.35 2.90 -11.67
CA GLY A 36 3.04 3.53 -12.81
C GLY A 36 3.51 2.56 -13.88
N ILE A 37 3.29 1.24 -13.71
CA ILE A 37 3.63 0.22 -14.71
C ILE A 37 2.39 -0.55 -15.16
N LEU A 38 1.82 -1.36 -14.28
CA LEU A 38 0.56 -2.08 -14.52
C LEU A 38 -0.58 -1.54 -13.62
N GLY A 39 -0.23 -0.97 -12.46
CA GLY A 39 -1.14 -0.28 -11.56
C GLY A 39 -1.14 1.25 -11.75
N GLN A 40 -2.23 1.90 -11.33
CA GLN A 40 -2.36 3.36 -11.33
C GLN A 40 -1.35 4.01 -10.37
N TRP A 41 -0.89 5.22 -10.70
CA TRP A 41 0.05 5.96 -9.85
C TRP A 41 -0.62 6.87 -8.84
N GLY A 42 -1.71 7.53 -9.25
CA GLY A 42 -2.39 8.53 -8.45
C GLY A 42 -3.04 7.93 -7.21
N PRO A 43 -3.34 8.76 -6.20
CA PRO A 43 -4.24 8.34 -5.14
C PRO A 43 -5.64 8.19 -5.72
N ASN A 44 -6.24 7.02 -5.50
CA ASN A 44 -7.57 6.66 -5.99
C ASN A 44 -8.54 6.35 -4.83
N GLY A 45 -8.06 6.43 -3.59
CA GLY A 45 -8.83 6.12 -2.40
C GLY A 45 -8.97 7.29 -1.44
N HIS A 46 -9.69 7.01 -0.36
CA HIS A 46 -9.60 7.76 0.86
C HIS A 46 -8.23 7.56 1.53
N ALA A 47 -7.72 6.32 1.52
CA ALA A 47 -6.40 5.96 2.01
C ALA A 47 -5.65 5.14 0.96
N ASP A 48 -4.46 5.60 0.57
CA ASP A 48 -3.63 4.95 -0.46
C ASP A 48 -2.32 4.46 0.16
N PHE A 49 -2.05 3.17 0.02
CA PHE A 49 -0.88 2.50 0.60
C PHE A 49 0.09 2.06 -0.50
N TYR A 50 1.29 2.64 -0.52
CA TYR A 50 2.34 2.32 -1.48
C TYR A 50 3.36 1.38 -0.84
N VAL A 51 3.23 0.09 -1.13
CA VAL A 51 4.09 -0.96 -0.56
C VAL A 51 5.45 -0.94 -1.23
N ASN A 52 6.53 -0.89 -0.44
CA ASN A 52 7.92 -0.80 -0.90
C ASN A 52 8.15 0.37 -1.89
N GLY A 53 7.45 1.49 -1.67
CA GLY A 53 7.48 2.65 -2.58
C GLY A 53 6.52 2.54 -3.77
N GLY A 54 5.76 1.45 -3.88
CA GLY A 54 4.57 1.32 -4.73
C GLY A 54 4.76 0.68 -6.09
N THR A 55 5.99 0.48 -6.56
CA THR A 55 6.25 0.04 -7.95
C THR A 55 6.99 -1.30 -8.06
N SER A 56 7.91 -1.59 -7.14
CA SER A 56 8.77 -2.77 -7.23
C SER A 56 8.83 -3.47 -5.89
N GLN A 57 8.54 -4.76 -5.90
CA GLN A 57 8.33 -5.56 -4.71
C GLN A 57 9.50 -6.51 -4.46
N PRO A 58 9.97 -6.62 -3.21
CA PRO A 58 10.99 -7.58 -2.84
C PRO A 58 10.57 -9.02 -3.21
N GLY A 59 11.50 -9.77 -3.80
CA GLY A 59 11.28 -11.15 -4.26
C GLY A 59 10.63 -11.28 -5.64
N CYS A 60 10.35 -10.19 -6.36
CA CYS A 60 9.79 -10.24 -7.72
C CYS A 60 10.80 -10.17 -8.85
N PHE A 61 12.08 -9.88 -8.57
CA PHE A 61 13.10 -9.79 -9.60
C PHE A 61 13.27 -11.10 -10.38
N SER A 62 13.15 -11.02 -11.70
CA SER A 62 13.35 -12.12 -12.64
C SER A 62 14.13 -11.65 -13.87
N THR A 63 14.81 -12.58 -14.55
CA THR A 63 15.44 -12.31 -15.85
C THR A 63 14.42 -12.00 -16.95
N SER A 64 13.15 -12.35 -16.75
CA SER A 64 12.05 -11.99 -17.64
C SER A 64 11.33 -10.75 -17.12
N LEU A 65 11.35 -9.67 -17.92
CA LEU A 65 10.64 -8.43 -17.60
C LEU A 65 9.15 -8.69 -17.32
N ILE A 66 8.49 -9.49 -18.16
CA ILE A 66 7.06 -9.80 -18.00
C ILE A 66 6.80 -10.49 -16.65
N LYS A 67 7.67 -11.43 -16.23
CA LYS A 67 7.52 -12.09 -14.93
C LYS A 67 7.71 -11.11 -13.78
N THR A 68 8.69 -10.21 -13.87
CA THR A 68 8.92 -9.17 -12.86
C THR A 68 7.70 -8.28 -12.70
N LEU A 69 7.21 -7.69 -13.81
CA LEU A 69 6.06 -6.78 -13.78
C LEU A 69 4.77 -7.47 -13.32
N SER A 70 4.54 -8.71 -13.78
CA SER A 70 3.41 -9.53 -13.36
C SER A 70 3.46 -9.84 -11.85
N CYS A 71 4.65 -10.16 -11.33
CA CYS A 71 4.85 -10.36 -9.90
C CYS A 71 4.59 -9.08 -9.11
N ASP A 72 5.19 -7.94 -9.50
CA ASP A 72 5.02 -6.66 -8.81
C ASP A 72 3.55 -6.26 -8.71
N HIS A 73 2.79 -6.40 -9.81
CA HIS A 73 1.36 -6.11 -9.87
C HIS A 73 0.51 -7.06 -9.01
N THR A 74 0.83 -8.35 -9.01
CA THR A 74 0.02 -9.36 -8.31
C THR A 74 0.40 -9.57 -6.84
N LYS A 75 1.55 -9.03 -6.40
CA LYS A 75 2.05 -9.15 -5.01
C LYS A 75 1.11 -8.53 -3.97
N VAL A 76 0.24 -7.61 -4.39
CA VAL A 76 -0.83 -7.05 -3.55
C VAL A 76 -1.71 -8.13 -2.90
N THR A 77 -2.01 -9.21 -3.62
CA THR A 77 -2.86 -10.32 -3.16
C THR A 77 -2.26 -11.03 -1.93
N PRO A 78 -1.02 -11.56 -1.97
CA PRO A 78 -0.44 -12.20 -0.79
C PRO A 78 -0.22 -11.23 0.38
N TYR A 79 0.02 -9.94 0.15
CA TYR A 79 0.07 -8.95 1.23
C TYR A 79 -1.29 -8.78 1.91
N PHE A 80 -2.37 -8.63 1.13
CA PHE A 80 -3.71 -8.52 1.67
C PHE A 80 -4.11 -9.78 2.43
N ILE A 81 -3.87 -10.97 1.87
CA ILE A 81 -4.16 -12.25 2.55
C ILE A 81 -3.44 -12.34 3.91
N GLU A 82 -2.17 -11.96 3.97
CA GLU A 82 -1.44 -11.96 5.24
C GLU A 82 -2.02 -10.92 6.22
N SER A 83 -2.49 -9.77 5.74
CA SER A 83 -3.03 -8.70 6.59
C SER A 83 -4.22 -9.13 7.45
N ILE A 84 -5.05 -10.07 6.95
CA ILE A 84 -6.25 -10.58 7.62
C ILE A 84 -5.92 -11.16 9.01
N ASN A 85 -4.82 -11.93 9.11
CA ASN A 85 -4.45 -12.68 10.32
C ASN A 85 -3.05 -12.32 10.86
N SER A 86 -2.43 -11.24 10.37
CA SER A 86 -1.08 -10.88 10.79
C SER A 86 -1.05 -10.40 12.24
N LYS A 87 -0.31 -11.11 13.10
CA LYS A 87 -0.05 -10.65 14.48
C LYS A 87 0.86 -9.42 14.53
N LYS A 88 1.69 -9.21 13.50
CA LYS A 88 2.61 -8.09 13.38
C LYS A 88 1.93 -6.85 12.78
N GLY A 89 1.21 -7.06 11.68
CA GLY A 89 0.53 -6.02 10.92
C GLY A 89 1.44 -5.30 9.91
N PHE A 90 0.82 -4.76 8.87
CA PHE A 90 1.43 -3.94 7.82
C PHE A 90 1.29 -2.46 8.18
N TRP A 91 2.18 -1.97 9.04
CA TRP A 91 2.12 -0.58 9.51
C TRP A 91 2.75 0.38 8.51
N ALA A 92 1.97 1.38 8.12
CA ALA A 92 2.35 2.36 7.12
C ALA A 92 2.47 3.76 7.72
N VAL A 93 3.50 4.48 7.27
CA VAL A 93 3.79 5.85 7.68
C VAL A 93 3.13 6.83 6.71
N PRO A 94 2.45 7.88 7.18
CA PRO A 94 2.00 8.94 6.28
C PRO A 94 3.21 9.67 5.73
N CYS A 95 3.21 9.92 4.42
CA CYS A 95 4.29 10.66 3.80
C CYS A 95 3.80 11.46 2.61
N THR A 96 4.48 12.59 2.35
CA THR A 96 4.09 13.56 1.32
C THR A 96 4.25 13.01 -0.09
N ASN A 97 5.29 12.20 -0.32
CA ASN A 97 5.57 11.58 -1.62
C ASN A 97 6.59 10.45 -1.49
N ARG A 98 6.71 9.69 -2.58
CA ARG A 98 7.65 8.56 -2.71
C ARG A 98 9.11 8.96 -2.51
N ILE A 99 9.51 10.17 -2.94
CA ILE A 99 10.90 10.63 -2.80
C ILE A 99 11.26 10.77 -1.33
N SER A 100 10.40 11.41 -0.55
CA SER A 100 10.58 11.58 0.90
C SER A 100 10.62 10.23 1.60
N TYR A 101 9.79 9.28 1.16
CA TYR A 101 9.83 7.90 1.66
C TYR A 101 11.16 7.19 1.38
N ASN A 102 11.61 7.20 0.13
CA ASN A 102 12.86 6.54 -0.25
C ASN A 102 14.09 7.15 0.44
N LEU A 103 14.05 8.44 0.76
CA LEU A 103 15.10 9.14 1.50
C LEU A 103 14.99 8.98 3.02
N GLY A 104 13.98 8.28 3.54
CA GLY A 104 13.77 8.10 4.98
C GLY A 104 13.36 9.38 5.71
N LEU A 105 12.73 10.33 5.01
CA LEU A 105 12.37 11.65 5.54
C LEU A 105 10.93 11.72 6.08
N CYS A 106 10.20 10.59 6.08
CA CYS A 106 8.84 10.53 6.64
C CYS A 106 8.92 10.51 8.18
N ASN A 107 8.67 11.67 8.79
CA ASN A 107 8.74 11.85 10.24
C ASN A 107 7.34 12.19 10.79
N PRO A 108 6.52 11.19 11.13
CA PRO A 108 5.22 11.45 11.74
C PRO A 108 5.40 12.06 13.15
N PRO A 109 4.56 13.01 13.57
CA PRO A 109 4.69 13.65 14.89
C PRO A 109 4.48 12.70 16.07
N SER A 110 3.81 11.56 15.85
CA SER A 110 3.55 10.56 16.89
C SER A 110 3.16 9.21 16.28
N ASP A 111 3.34 8.14 17.04
CA ASP A 111 2.95 6.76 16.68
C ASP A 111 1.49 6.61 16.24
N LYS A 112 0.58 7.48 16.72
CA LYS A 112 -0.83 7.49 16.34
C LYS A 112 -1.10 7.79 14.85
N HIS A 113 -0.10 8.32 14.14
CA HIS A 113 -0.22 8.65 12.72
C HIS A 113 0.06 7.44 11.83
N TYR A 114 0.66 6.38 12.36
CA TYR A 114 0.80 5.14 11.60
C TYR A 114 -0.56 4.48 11.43
N VAL A 115 -0.78 3.93 10.24
CA VAL A 115 -2.03 3.29 9.87
C VAL A 115 -1.75 1.85 9.46
N LEU A 116 -2.60 0.94 9.90
CA LEU A 116 -2.54 -0.46 9.48
C LEU A 116 -3.13 -0.59 8.06
N MET A 117 -2.35 -1.15 7.14
CA MET A 117 -2.80 -1.51 5.80
C MET A 117 -3.48 -2.88 5.79
N GLY A 118 -4.52 -3.03 4.97
CA GLY A 118 -5.22 -4.29 4.72
C GLY A 118 -6.53 -4.41 5.48
N GLU A 119 -6.95 -5.64 5.79
CA GLU A 119 -8.30 -5.94 6.34
C GLU A 119 -8.73 -5.04 7.50
N HIS A 120 -7.81 -4.79 8.43
CA HIS A 120 -8.09 -4.06 9.67
C HIS A 120 -7.76 -2.56 9.57
N VAL A 121 -7.74 -2.00 8.36
CA VAL A 121 -7.53 -0.57 8.16
C VAL A 121 -8.64 0.25 8.82
N SER A 122 -8.25 1.36 9.47
CA SER A 122 -9.25 2.28 10.02
C SER A 122 -10.01 2.98 8.89
N HIS A 123 -11.34 2.90 8.90
CA HIS A 123 -12.18 3.66 7.95
C HIS A 123 -12.08 5.19 8.11
N LYS A 124 -11.38 5.67 9.15
CA LYS A 124 -11.04 7.09 9.35
C LYS A 124 -9.70 7.49 8.71
N ALA A 125 -8.91 6.52 8.22
CA ALA A 125 -7.62 6.79 7.58
C ALA A 125 -7.84 7.66 6.34
N ARG A 126 -7.05 8.72 6.19
CA ARG A 126 -7.09 9.60 5.03
C ARG A 126 -5.68 9.96 4.59
N GLY A 127 -5.43 9.94 3.28
CA GLY A 127 -4.18 10.37 2.67
C GLY A 127 -3.30 9.22 2.18
N VAL A 128 -2.02 9.54 1.98
CA VAL A 128 -1.04 8.65 1.36
C VAL A 128 -0.08 8.09 2.40
N PHE A 129 0.09 6.77 2.37
CA PHE A 129 0.90 6.02 3.30
C PHE A 129 1.90 5.13 2.57
N TYR A 130 3.05 4.89 3.20
CA TYR A 130 4.10 4.03 2.67
C TYR A 130 4.55 3.03 3.73
N LEU A 131 4.99 1.85 3.30
CA LEU A 131 5.47 0.79 4.18
C LEU A 131 6.44 -0.13 3.44
N SER A 132 7.27 -0.84 4.21
CA SER A 132 8.17 -1.87 3.70
C SER A 132 7.69 -3.26 4.10
N THR A 133 8.07 -4.27 3.31
CA THR A 133 7.81 -5.69 3.59
C THR A 133 9.06 -6.54 3.40
N ASN A 134 9.05 -7.77 3.92
CA ASN A 134 10.01 -8.79 3.51
C ASN A 134 9.78 -9.23 2.06
N ALA A 135 10.78 -9.90 1.47
CA ALA A 135 10.65 -10.58 0.17
C ALA A 135 9.79 -11.86 0.24
N ASP A 136 9.87 -12.54 1.38
CA ASP A 136 9.22 -13.83 1.66
C ASP A 136 8.31 -13.73 2.90
N LYS A 137 7.42 -14.72 3.05
CA LYS A 137 6.52 -14.81 4.20
C LYS A 137 7.30 -15.09 5.50
N PRO A 138 6.90 -14.50 6.64
CA PRO A 138 5.86 -13.47 6.78
C PRO A 138 6.35 -12.12 6.21
N TYR A 139 5.54 -11.51 5.36
CA TYR A 139 5.85 -10.23 4.71
C TYR A 139 5.79 -9.06 5.68
N ALA A 140 4.87 -9.12 6.65
CA ALA A 140 4.64 -8.05 7.61
C ALA A 140 5.83 -7.87 8.55
N LEU A 141 6.35 -6.64 8.60
CA LEU A 141 7.47 -6.27 9.48
C LEU A 141 7.01 -5.92 10.90
N GLY A 142 5.74 -5.52 11.08
CA GLY A 142 5.23 -5.01 12.34
C GLY A 142 5.47 -3.50 12.51
N PHE A 143 5.22 -3.00 13.71
CA PHE A 143 5.34 -1.57 13.99
C PHE A 143 6.81 -1.12 13.90
N PRO A 144 7.12 0.00 13.24
CA PRO A 144 8.49 0.51 13.14
C PRO A 144 9.14 0.70 14.51
N GLY A 145 10.39 0.26 14.67
CA GLY A 145 11.10 0.36 15.97
C GLY A 145 10.70 -0.69 17.01
N GLY A 146 9.90 -1.71 16.65
CA GLY A 146 9.69 -2.91 17.47
C GLY A 146 8.79 -2.74 18.70
N ARG A 147 8.22 -1.55 18.93
CA ARG A 147 7.24 -1.32 19.99
C ARG A 147 5.85 -1.25 19.40
N ARG A 148 4.99 -2.21 19.76
CA ARG A 148 3.57 -2.15 19.44
C ARG A 148 2.94 -0.96 20.20
N PRO A 149 2.20 -0.04 19.57
CA PRO A 149 1.43 0.93 20.31
C PRO A 149 0.44 0.18 21.21
N PRO A 150 0.32 0.55 22.50
CA PRO A 150 -0.33 -0.32 23.49
C PRO A 150 -1.82 -0.60 23.24
N PHE A 151 -2.50 0.10 22.35
CA PHE A 151 -3.91 -0.16 22.06
C PHE A 151 -4.27 0.27 20.63
N ILE A 152 -4.56 -0.69 19.76
CA ILE A 152 -5.56 -0.54 18.71
C ILE A 152 -6.43 -1.81 18.78
N PRO A 153 -7.75 -1.69 19.02
CA PRO A 153 -8.66 -2.83 19.13
C PRO A 153 -8.73 -3.65 17.85
#